data_AF-A0A960NI68-F1
#
_entry.id   AF-A0A960NI68-F1
#
_cell.length_a   1.000
_cell.length_b   1.000
_cell.length_c   1.000
_cell.angle_alpha   90.00
_cell.angle_beta   90.00
_cell.angle_gamma   90.00
#
_symmetry.space_group_name_H-M   'P 1'
#
loop_
_entity.id
_entity.type
_entity.pdbx_description
1 polymer ?
#
loop_
_entity_poly.entity_id
_entity_poly.type
_entity_poly.pdbx_seq_one_letter_code
_entity_poly.pdbx_strand_id
1 'polypeptide(L)'
;MNSLSTGLGFLLMASAAMATSINAVHPYGWGANIGWLNFRGNVVNGTEIGLYYTTGNVWSANCGWISLGSGAPTNGYSYANNSSTDWGVNLILPGGHLRGFAYGANIGWIAFETNGNPRVDLVTGNLSGYVWGANVGWIGLSNSQAFVQTEYLGWGLDADADGIPDAFEFAKTGSLTNLTSGGDADDDGQTDDGEFFADTDPLDDGDLLEITALSRSDPTNRVTWTVKPTRFYRLDQASIPGDNAVWTDSGLGLLSPGAGPTLTGAVTAASATVRVYRANAVIPLTP
;
A
#
# COMPACT_ATOMS: atom_id res chain seq x y z
N MET A 1 39.14 35.28 24.97
CA MET A 1 39.50 33.87 24.73
C MET A 1 38.33 33.23 24.02
N ASN A 2 38.59 32.65 22.86
CA ASN A 2 37.62 32.27 21.85
C ASN A 2 36.67 31.12 22.28
N SER A 3 35.50 31.17 21.67
CA SER A 3 34.38 30.22 21.68
C SER A 3 34.74 28.74 21.49
N LEU A 4 33.93 27.86 22.06
CA LEU A 4 33.54 26.61 21.40
C LEU A 4 32.02 26.44 21.48
N SER A 5 31.35 26.69 20.36
CA SER A 5 30.01 26.18 20.08
C SER A 5 30.12 24.70 19.71
N THR A 6 29.51 23.82 20.50
CA THR A 6 29.29 22.42 20.11
C THR A 6 28.20 22.38 19.04
N GLY A 7 28.63 22.27 17.79
CA GLY A 7 27.72 22.00 16.66
C GLY A 7 27.18 20.58 16.79
N LEU A 8 25.87 20.46 16.95
CA LEU A 8 25.16 19.20 16.81
C LEU A 8 25.15 18.87 15.31
N GLY A 9 26.03 17.95 14.90
CA GLY A 9 26.09 17.49 13.52
C GLY A 9 24.82 16.74 13.16
N PHE A 10 24.03 17.31 12.26
CA PHE A 10 22.90 16.66 11.61
C PHE A 10 23.46 15.49 10.79
N LEU A 11 23.32 14.27 11.30
CA LEU A 11 23.62 13.07 10.54
C LEU A 11 22.47 12.91 9.55
N LEU A 12 22.65 13.38 8.31
CA LEU A 12 21.83 12.89 7.20
C LEU A 12 22.05 11.38 7.13
N MET A 13 21.13 10.60 7.68
CA MET A 13 21.03 9.19 7.33
C MET A 13 20.67 9.15 5.84
N ALA A 14 21.61 8.74 5.02
CA ALA A 14 21.31 8.35 3.66
C ALA A 14 20.25 7.24 3.74
N SER A 15 19.07 7.51 3.20
CA SER A 15 17.97 6.55 3.08
C SER A 15 18.54 5.23 2.55
N ALA A 16 18.47 4.17 3.36
CA ALA A 16 18.72 2.83 2.84
C ALA A 16 17.68 2.60 1.74
N ALA A 17 18.12 2.44 0.50
CA ALA A 17 17.22 2.01 -0.57
C ALA A 17 16.59 0.69 -0.10
N MET A 18 15.28 0.72 0.16
CA MET A 18 14.51 -0.49 0.41
C MET A 18 14.76 -1.43 -0.78
N ALA A 19 15.16 -2.66 -0.49
CA ALA A 19 15.33 -3.66 -1.52
C ALA A 19 14.02 -3.81 -2.30
N THR A 20 14.12 -4.11 -3.59
CA THR A 20 12.94 -4.33 -4.44
C THR A 20 11.95 -5.35 -3.85
N SER A 21 10.69 -4.94 -3.81
CA SER A 21 9.49 -5.75 -3.52
C SER A 21 9.19 -6.84 -4.55
N ILE A 22 9.87 -6.85 -5.70
CA ILE A 22 9.59 -7.81 -6.77
C ILE A 22 10.09 -9.21 -6.41
N ASN A 23 9.19 -10.18 -6.54
CA ASN A 23 9.43 -11.58 -6.27
C ASN A 23 10.61 -12.14 -7.09
N ALA A 24 11.45 -12.95 -6.42
CA ALA A 24 12.65 -13.50 -7.05
C ALA A 24 12.36 -14.55 -8.14
N VAL A 25 11.20 -15.21 -8.09
CA VAL A 25 10.79 -16.27 -9.03
C VAL A 25 10.02 -15.70 -10.23
N HIS A 26 9.24 -14.65 -10.01
CA HIS A 26 8.37 -14.02 -11.02
C HIS A 26 8.71 -12.53 -11.25
N PRO A 27 9.90 -12.18 -11.79
CA PRO A 27 10.30 -10.79 -11.96
C PRO A 27 10.10 -10.25 -13.40
N TYR A 28 9.58 -11.05 -14.33
CA TYR A 28 9.71 -10.78 -15.76
C TYR A 28 8.41 -10.33 -16.43
N GLY A 29 8.48 -9.17 -17.08
CA GLY A 29 7.54 -8.71 -18.10
C GLY A 29 8.14 -8.84 -19.50
N TRP A 30 7.32 -8.68 -20.55
CA TRP A 30 7.77 -8.86 -21.93
C TRP A 30 7.09 -7.90 -22.91
N GLY A 31 7.84 -7.34 -23.85
CA GLY A 31 7.30 -6.60 -24.99
C GLY A 31 7.95 -7.01 -26.30
N ALA A 32 7.17 -7.08 -27.38
CA ALA A 32 7.65 -7.60 -28.67
C ALA A 32 8.87 -6.86 -29.23
N ASN A 33 8.94 -5.54 -29.02
CA ASN A 33 10.03 -4.71 -29.56
C ASN A 33 11.12 -4.37 -28.53
N ILE A 34 10.99 -4.83 -27.28
CA ILE A 34 11.95 -4.56 -26.18
C ILE A 34 12.48 -5.84 -25.52
N GLY A 35 11.86 -7.00 -25.78
CA GLY A 35 12.22 -8.28 -25.19
C GLY A 35 11.78 -8.39 -23.72
N TRP A 36 12.56 -9.16 -22.95
CA TRP A 36 12.32 -9.38 -21.52
C TRP A 36 12.74 -8.18 -20.68
N LEU A 37 11.91 -7.83 -19.70
CA LEU A 37 12.19 -6.80 -18.70
C LEU A 37 12.25 -7.44 -17.32
N ASN A 38 13.33 -7.22 -16.59
CA ASN A 38 13.51 -7.65 -15.21
C ASN A 38 13.12 -6.52 -14.26
N PHE A 39 11.94 -6.62 -13.64
CA PHE A 39 11.45 -5.63 -12.68
C PHE A 39 12.24 -5.65 -11.36
N ARG A 40 12.84 -6.79 -11.02
CA ARG A 40 13.70 -6.93 -9.84
C ARG A 40 15.05 -6.22 -10.00
N GLY A 41 15.51 -6.01 -11.24
CA GLY A 41 16.77 -5.31 -11.53
C GLY A 41 17.96 -5.92 -10.79
N ASN A 42 18.78 -5.06 -10.14
CA ASN A 42 19.91 -5.46 -9.31
C ASN A 42 19.57 -5.55 -7.82
N VAL A 43 18.28 -5.69 -7.48
CA VAL A 43 17.71 -5.70 -6.12
C VAL A 43 17.80 -4.37 -5.40
N VAL A 44 18.98 -3.76 -5.34
CA VAL A 44 19.23 -2.50 -4.63
C VAL A 44 18.52 -1.30 -5.28
N ASN A 45 18.43 -1.30 -6.61
CA ASN A 45 17.80 -0.24 -7.39
C ASN A 45 16.61 -0.78 -8.21
N GLY A 46 16.14 -1.99 -7.88
CA GLY A 46 15.02 -2.62 -8.54
C GLY A 46 13.70 -1.91 -8.24
N THR A 47 12.60 -2.39 -8.83
CA THR A 47 11.28 -1.81 -8.65
C THR A 47 10.80 -1.93 -7.21
N GLU A 48 10.35 -0.84 -6.60
CA GLU A 48 9.57 -0.90 -5.38
C GLU A 48 8.14 -0.49 -5.67
N ILE A 49 7.17 -1.38 -5.46
CA ILE A 49 5.75 -1.02 -5.51
C ILE A 49 5.34 -0.61 -4.11
N GLY A 50 5.21 0.70 -3.89
CA GLY A 50 4.69 1.25 -2.65
C GLY A 50 3.16 1.30 -2.63
N LEU A 51 2.59 1.51 -1.44
CA LEU A 51 1.14 1.66 -1.22
C LEU A 51 0.55 2.87 -1.96
N TYR A 52 1.37 3.90 -2.20
CA TYR A 52 0.98 5.16 -2.84
C TYR A 52 1.59 5.32 -4.24
N TYR A 53 2.87 5.04 -4.37
CA TYR A 53 3.62 5.19 -5.61
C TYR A 53 4.78 4.22 -5.68
N THR A 54 5.32 4.06 -6.88
CA THR A 54 6.44 3.17 -7.15
C THR A 54 7.75 3.94 -7.23
N THR A 55 8.85 3.29 -6.88
CA THR A 55 10.20 3.83 -7.02
C THR A 55 11.15 2.80 -7.63
N GLY A 56 12.40 3.21 -7.85
CA GLY A 56 13.43 2.34 -8.40
C GLY A 56 13.32 2.14 -9.91
N ASN A 57 13.88 1.02 -10.39
CA ASN A 57 14.11 0.82 -11.81
C ASN A 57 13.80 -0.60 -12.29
N VAL A 58 13.39 -0.70 -13.54
CA VAL A 58 13.27 -1.93 -14.33
C VAL A 58 14.50 -2.05 -15.24
N TRP A 59 15.06 -3.25 -15.35
CA TRP A 59 16.18 -3.52 -16.26
C TRP A 59 15.71 -4.18 -17.56
N SER A 60 16.13 -3.65 -18.71
CA SER A 60 16.03 -4.31 -20.01
C SER A 60 17.42 -4.50 -20.61
N ALA A 61 17.75 -5.72 -21.04
CA ALA A 61 19.02 -5.98 -21.71
C ALA A 61 19.15 -5.23 -23.05
N ASN A 62 18.03 -4.90 -23.69
CA ASN A 62 18.00 -4.22 -24.99
C ASN A 62 17.99 -2.70 -24.87
N CYS A 63 17.53 -2.17 -23.73
CA CYS A 63 17.23 -0.75 -23.58
C CYS A 63 17.84 -0.10 -22.33
N GLY A 64 18.52 -0.87 -21.49
CA GLY A 64 19.11 -0.41 -20.24
C GLY A 64 18.07 -0.21 -19.12
N TRP A 65 18.38 0.71 -18.21
CA TRP A 65 17.52 1.04 -17.08
C TRP A 65 16.32 1.89 -17.49
N ILE A 66 15.17 1.57 -16.90
CA ILE A 66 13.91 2.29 -17.02
C ILE A 66 13.51 2.68 -15.60
N SER A 67 13.50 3.98 -15.32
CA SER A 67 13.11 4.52 -14.01
C SER A 67 11.60 4.61 -13.91
N LEU A 68 11.05 4.21 -12.75
CA LEU A 68 9.61 4.24 -12.46
C LEU A 68 9.13 5.55 -11.83
N GLY A 69 10.03 6.51 -11.64
CA GLY A 69 9.70 7.84 -11.16
C GLY A 69 10.92 8.65 -10.75
N SER A 70 10.72 9.94 -10.53
CA SER A 70 11.76 10.87 -10.07
C SER A 70 12.27 10.55 -8.65
N GLY A 71 11.63 9.62 -7.94
CA GLY A 71 12.06 9.08 -6.65
C GLY A 71 11.38 9.71 -5.45
N ALA A 72 10.79 10.91 -5.62
CA ALA A 72 9.98 11.57 -4.60
C ALA A 72 8.93 12.46 -5.27
N PRO A 73 7.63 12.18 -5.08
CA PRO A 73 6.58 13.09 -5.52
C PRO A 73 6.69 14.46 -4.84
N THR A 74 6.32 15.53 -5.56
CA THR A 74 6.42 16.90 -5.01
C THR A 74 5.55 17.12 -3.78
N ASN A 75 4.41 16.46 -3.69
CA ASN A 75 3.50 16.53 -2.54
C ASN A 75 3.76 15.43 -1.49
N GLY A 76 4.78 14.58 -1.68
CA GLY A 76 5.12 13.48 -0.77
C GLY A 76 4.35 12.17 -0.96
N TYR A 77 3.20 12.17 -1.65
CA TYR A 77 2.30 11.00 -1.69
C TYR A 77 1.82 10.56 -3.08
N SER A 78 1.95 11.36 -4.13
CA SER A 78 1.57 10.94 -5.49
C SER A 78 2.21 11.82 -6.55
N TYR A 79 2.82 11.21 -7.56
CA TYR A 79 3.35 11.95 -8.70
C TYR A 79 2.21 12.65 -9.45
N ALA A 80 2.28 13.97 -9.60
CA ALA A 80 1.27 14.72 -10.36
C ALA A 80 1.39 14.48 -11.87
N ASN A 81 2.56 14.01 -12.33
CA ASN A 81 2.84 13.68 -13.73
C ASN A 81 2.58 14.86 -14.69
N ASN A 82 2.88 16.09 -14.24
CA ASN A 82 2.63 17.33 -14.97
C ASN A 82 3.90 18.16 -15.25
N SER A 83 5.08 17.65 -14.87
CA SER A 83 6.36 18.33 -15.04
C SER A 83 7.51 17.34 -15.22
N SER A 84 8.68 17.84 -15.64
CA SER A 84 9.89 17.02 -15.78
C SER A 84 10.55 16.64 -14.45
N THR A 85 10.12 17.25 -13.35
CA THR A 85 10.66 16.99 -12.00
C THR A 85 9.71 16.16 -11.14
N ASP A 86 8.43 16.07 -11.53
CA ASP A 86 7.40 15.31 -10.81
C ASP A 86 6.68 14.36 -11.77
N TRP A 87 7.26 13.18 -11.94
CA TRP A 87 6.75 12.12 -12.79
C TRP A 87 7.09 10.77 -12.19
N GLY A 88 6.23 9.79 -12.44
CA GLY A 88 6.40 8.44 -11.97
C GLY A 88 5.10 7.64 -12.04
N VAL A 89 5.17 6.40 -11.57
CA VAL A 89 4.03 5.49 -11.54
C VAL A 89 3.44 5.47 -10.13
N ASN A 90 2.17 5.81 -10.01
CA ASN A 90 1.36 5.76 -8.81
C ASN A 90 0.61 4.42 -8.71
N LEU A 91 0.39 3.93 -7.49
CA LEU A 91 -0.57 2.87 -7.20
C LEU A 91 -1.88 3.50 -6.75
N ILE A 92 -2.96 3.21 -7.45
CA ILE A 92 -4.29 3.75 -7.16
C ILE A 92 -5.16 2.63 -6.56
N LEU A 93 -5.60 2.87 -5.33
CA LEU A 93 -6.58 2.05 -4.63
C LEU A 93 -7.97 2.72 -4.65
N PRO A 94 -9.05 1.93 -4.61
CA PRO A 94 -9.08 0.47 -4.68
C PRO A 94 -8.74 -0.08 -6.08
N GLY A 95 -8.45 -1.38 -6.17
CA GLY A 95 -8.26 -2.09 -7.45
C GLY A 95 -6.81 -2.26 -7.93
N GLY A 96 -5.85 -1.63 -7.25
CA GLY A 96 -4.42 -1.83 -7.47
C GLY A 96 -3.95 -1.32 -8.83
N HIS A 97 -4.55 -0.26 -9.35
CA HIS A 97 -4.25 0.25 -10.69
C HIS A 97 -2.93 1.03 -10.70
N LEU A 98 -2.04 0.70 -11.62
CA LEU A 98 -0.81 1.45 -11.82
C LEU A 98 -1.05 2.58 -12.84
N ARG A 99 -0.70 3.82 -12.50
CA ARG A 99 -0.96 4.99 -13.37
C ARG A 99 0.22 5.94 -13.42
N GLY A 100 0.45 6.58 -14.56
CA GLY A 100 1.50 7.59 -14.74
C GLY A 100 2.56 7.16 -15.75
N PHE A 101 3.82 7.52 -15.51
CA PHE A 101 4.88 7.36 -16.50
C PHE A 101 6.17 6.81 -15.91
N ALA A 102 6.81 5.91 -16.67
CA ALA A 102 8.19 5.51 -16.48
C ALA A 102 9.04 6.05 -17.63
N TYR A 103 10.36 6.15 -17.43
CA TYR A 103 11.28 6.71 -18.42
C TYR A 103 12.53 5.86 -18.58
N GLY A 104 12.85 5.47 -19.81
CA GLY A 104 14.14 4.85 -20.16
C GLY A 104 14.91 5.74 -21.12
N ALA A 105 16.16 6.07 -20.82
CA ALA A 105 16.96 7.00 -21.61
C ALA A 105 17.08 6.59 -23.11
N ASN A 106 17.07 5.29 -23.40
CA ASN A 106 17.20 4.77 -24.76
C ASN A 106 15.88 4.60 -25.51
N ILE A 107 14.74 4.69 -24.82
CA ILE A 107 13.41 4.35 -25.38
C ILE A 107 12.33 5.40 -25.09
N GLY A 108 12.64 6.41 -24.29
CA GLY A 108 11.71 7.46 -23.89
C GLY A 108 10.68 6.99 -22.86
N TRP A 109 9.51 7.62 -22.92
CA TRP A 109 8.40 7.42 -21.98
C TRP A 109 7.68 6.10 -22.20
N ILE A 110 7.31 5.46 -21.09
CA ILE A 110 6.41 4.31 -21.01
C ILE A 110 5.21 4.73 -20.15
N ALA A 111 4.03 4.68 -20.72
CA ALA A 111 2.77 5.04 -20.09
C ALA A 111 2.14 3.84 -19.37
N PHE A 112 1.75 4.07 -18.12
CA PHE A 112 0.87 3.22 -17.34
C PHE A 112 -0.54 3.82 -17.42
N GLU A 113 -1.29 3.39 -18.44
CA GLU A 113 -2.54 4.04 -18.83
C GLU A 113 -3.77 3.12 -18.74
N THR A 114 -4.95 3.71 -18.82
CA THR A 114 -6.24 3.01 -18.71
C THR A 114 -6.42 1.94 -19.79
N ASN A 115 -5.93 2.16 -21.02
CA ASN A 115 -6.12 1.22 -22.13
C ASN A 115 -5.42 -0.12 -21.89
N GLY A 116 -4.17 -0.08 -21.42
CA GLY A 116 -3.43 -1.28 -21.03
C GLY A 116 -3.85 -1.83 -19.66
N ASN A 117 -4.46 -0.98 -18.84
CA ASN A 117 -4.92 -1.25 -17.47
C ASN A 117 -3.92 -2.07 -16.63
N PRO A 118 -2.66 -1.61 -16.50
CA PRO A 118 -1.70 -2.27 -15.65
C PRO A 118 -2.19 -2.21 -14.20
N ARG A 119 -2.15 -3.35 -13.49
CA ARG A 119 -2.62 -3.46 -12.11
C ARG A 119 -1.89 -4.55 -11.34
N VAL A 120 -1.86 -4.39 -10.02
CA VAL A 120 -1.44 -5.39 -9.03
C VAL A 120 -2.67 -6.07 -8.47
N ASP A 121 -2.70 -7.40 -8.47
CA ASP A 121 -3.66 -8.17 -7.71
C ASP A 121 -3.32 -8.04 -6.21
N LEU A 122 -4.20 -7.43 -5.45
CA LEU A 122 -3.97 -7.03 -4.06
C LEU A 122 -3.96 -8.20 -3.05
N VAL A 123 -4.19 -9.44 -3.51
CA VAL A 123 -4.10 -10.65 -2.67
C VAL A 123 -2.85 -11.45 -3.01
N THR A 124 -2.53 -11.57 -4.29
CA THR A 124 -1.44 -12.42 -4.78
C THR A 124 -0.18 -11.65 -5.13
N GLY A 125 -0.26 -10.33 -5.31
CA GLY A 125 0.81 -9.49 -5.79
C GLY A 125 1.09 -9.62 -7.29
N ASN A 126 0.32 -10.43 -8.02
CA ASN A 126 0.53 -10.63 -9.45
C ASN A 126 0.18 -9.37 -10.23
N LEU A 127 1.10 -8.91 -11.09
CA LEU A 127 0.83 -7.82 -12.01
C LEU A 127 0.17 -8.36 -13.28
N SER A 128 -0.71 -7.57 -13.86
CA SER A 128 -1.40 -7.89 -15.10
C SER A 128 -1.69 -6.64 -15.92
N GLY A 129 -2.14 -6.82 -17.17
CA GLY A 129 -2.33 -5.73 -18.12
C GLY A 129 -1.06 -5.42 -18.92
N TYR A 130 -1.07 -4.27 -19.59
CA TYR A 130 -0.02 -3.81 -20.48
C TYR A 130 0.36 -2.36 -20.17
N VAL A 131 1.63 -2.02 -20.42
CA VAL A 131 2.14 -0.65 -20.47
C VAL A 131 2.58 -0.33 -21.89
N TRP A 132 2.60 0.94 -22.27
CA TRP A 132 2.83 1.35 -23.66
C TRP A 132 3.99 2.33 -23.78
N GLY A 133 4.96 2.05 -24.65
CA GLY A 133 6.01 3.02 -25.01
C GLY A 133 5.95 3.34 -26.49
N ALA A 134 6.01 4.61 -26.87
CA ALA A 134 5.91 5.03 -28.28
C ALA A 134 6.95 4.36 -29.19
N ASN A 135 8.15 4.11 -28.67
CA ASN A 135 9.26 3.53 -29.41
C ASN A 135 9.32 1.99 -29.34
N VAL A 136 8.56 1.37 -28.43
CA VAL A 136 8.66 -0.08 -28.13
C VAL A 136 7.32 -0.82 -28.15
N GLY A 137 6.21 -0.10 -28.35
CA GLY A 137 4.86 -0.64 -28.36
C GLY A 137 4.40 -1.15 -26.98
N TRP A 138 3.52 -2.15 -27.01
CA TRP A 138 2.95 -2.76 -25.81
C TRP A 138 3.94 -3.70 -25.11
N ILE A 139 3.99 -3.58 -23.79
CA ILE A 139 4.76 -4.41 -22.88
C ILE A 139 3.77 -5.05 -21.90
N GLY A 140 3.65 -6.38 -21.94
CA GLY A 140 2.80 -7.14 -21.02
C GLY A 140 3.48 -7.39 -19.68
N LEU A 141 2.71 -7.24 -18.61
CA LEU A 141 3.14 -7.56 -17.24
C LEU A 141 2.91 -9.03 -16.87
N SER A 142 2.15 -9.75 -17.70
CA SER A 142 1.90 -11.18 -17.58
C SER A 142 1.63 -11.80 -18.95
N ASN A 143 2.02 -13.07 -19.11
CA ASN A 143 1.69 -13.93 -20.23
C ASN A 143 1.72 -15.40 -19.79
N SER A 144 1.59 -16.35 -20.72
CA SER A 144 1.58 -17.78 -20.41
C SER A 144 2.93 -18.37 -19.97
N GLN A 145 4.04 -17.64 -20.15
CA GLN A 145 5.40 -18.06 -19.83
C GLN A 145 5.94 -17.39 -18.56
N ALA A 146 5.60 -16.13 -18.32
CA ALA A 146 6.05 -15.37 -17.17
C ALA A 146 5.07 -14.26 -16.79
N PHE A 147 5.16 -13.82 -15.54
CA PHE A 147 4.47 -12.65 -15.01
C PHE A 147 5.39 -11.95 -14.02
N VAL A 148 5.10 -10.68 -13.77
CA VAL A 148 5.70 -9.90 -12.69
C VAL A 148 4.85 -10.08 -11.44
N GLN A 149 5.48 -10.26 -10.29
CA GLN A 149 4.81 -10.34 -9.00
C GLN A 149 5.55 -9.48 -7.98
N THR A 150 4.81 -8.71 -7.19
CA THR A 150 5.31 -8.05 -5.97
C THR A 150 5.02 -8.94 -4.76
N GLU A 151 5.94 -9.03 -3.81
CA GLU A 151 5.77 -9.80 -2.58
C GLU A 151 4.96 -9.03 -1.53
N TYR A 152 5.18 -7.72 -1.50
CA TYR A 152 4.53 -6.79 -0.59
C TYR A 152 4.28 -5.44 -1.28
N LEU A 153 3.50 -4.57 -0.64
CA LEU A 153 3.41 -3.15 -0.93
C LEU A 153 4.18 -2.37 0.14
N GLY A 154 5.26 -1.69 -0.26
CA GLY A 154 6.05 -0.89 0.66
C GLY A 154 5.22 0.27 1.23
N TRP A 155 5.18 0.42 2.55
CA TRP A 155 4.40 1.49 3.18
C TRP A 155 4.92 2.88 2.84
N GLY A 156 6.22 3.00 2.58
CA GLY A 156 6.88 4.23 2.20
C GLY A 156 8.00 4.58 3.18
N LEU A 157 8.44 5.83 3.12
CA LEU A 157 9.30 6.40 4.15
C LEU A 157 8.45 6.73 5.39
N ASP A 158 9.13 6.70 6.53
CA ASP A 158 8.64 7.11 7.85
C ASP A 158 9.82 7.86 8.48
N ALA A 159 9.84 9.17 8.27
CA ALA A 159 11.01 10.01 8.51
C ALA A 159 11.18 10.38 9.99
N ASP A 160 10.10 10.48 10.74
CA ASP A 160 10.10 10.75 12.18
C ASP A 160 10.01 9.47 13.03
N ALA A 161 9.86 8.30 12.39
CA ALA A 161 9.95 6.96 12.95
C ALA A 161 8.86 6.65 13.98
N ASP A 162 7.67 7.16 13.74
CA ASP A 162 6.52 6.91 14.60
C ASP A 162 5.68 5.69 14.14
N GLY A 163 5.93 5.16 12.93
CA GLY A 163 5.21 4.03 12.36
C GLY A 163 4.08 4.42 11.41
N ILE A 164 3.86 5.71 11.16
CA ILE A 164 2.94 6.26 10.18
C ILE A 164 3.75 6.69 8.95
N PRO A 165 3.40 6.24 7.72
CA PRO A 165 4.19 6.63 6.56
C PRO A 165 4.01 8.10 6.19
N ASP A 166 5.12 8.77 5.82
CA ASP A 166 5.17 10.17 5.37
C ASP A 166 4.06 10.49 4.35
N ALA A 167 3.79 9.56 3.43
CA ALA A 167 2.79 9.74 2.38
C ALA A 167 1.36 9.83 2.94
N PHE A 168 1.05 9.07 4.00
CA PHE A 168 -0.24 9.20 4.70
C PHE A 168 -0.33 10.54 5.41
N GLU A 169 0.68 10.89 6.19
CA GLU A 169 0.69 12.15 6.95
C GLU A 169 0.60 13.38 6.06
N PHE A 170 1.37 13.43 4.97
CA PHE A 170 1.28 14.51 3.99
C PHE A 170 -0.07 14.56 3.28
N ALA A 171 -0.67 13.40 2.97
CA ALA A 171 -1.97 13.36 2.34
C ALA A 171 -3.09 13.85 3.27
N LYS A 172 -2.99 13.57 4.57
CA LYS A 172 -4.00 13.93 5.57
C LYS A 172 -3.82 15.34 6.12
N THR A 173 -2.60 15.69 6.53
CA THR A 173 -2.34 16.90 7.31
C THR A 173 -1.40 17.89 6.62
N GLY A 174 -0.66 17.44 5.59
CA GLY A 174 0.38 18.23 4.95
C GLY A 174 1.65 18.42 5.80
N SER A 175 1.80 17.67 6.90
CA SER A 175 2.93 17.73 7.83
C SER A 175 3.31 16.33 8.32
N LEU A 176 4.59 16.12 8.63
CA LEU A 176 5.16 14.87 9.18
C LEU A 176 5.14 14.80 10.72
N THR A 177 4.33 15.64 11.38
CA THR A 177 4.40 15.80 12.85
C THR A 177 3.05 16.09 13.48
N ASN A 178 1.98 16.09 12.69
CA ASN A 178 0.65 16.39 13.17
C ASN A 178 -0.09 15.12 13.60
N LEU A 179 0.32 13.99 13.06
CA LEU A 179 -0.09 12.66 13.48
C LEU A 179 1.05 12.07 14.29
N THR A 180 0.72 11.24 15.27
CA THR A 180 1.71 10.51 16.07
C THR A 180 1.19 9.13 16.42
N SER A 181 2.05 8.12 16.50
CA SER A 181 1.62 6.81 17.03
C SER A 181 1.00 6.92 18.43
N GLY A 182 -0.21 6.39 18.57
CA GLY A 182 -1.02 6.51 19.79
C GLY A 182 -1.62 7.89 20.06
N GLY A 183 -1.37 8.88 19.19
CA GLY A 183 -2.14 10.12 19.12
C GLY A 183 -3.55 9.86 18.61
N ASP A 184 -4.44 10.83 18.80
CA ASP A 184 -5.86 10.80 18.43
C ASP A 184 -6.22 12.23 18.04
N ALA A 185 -5.98 12.58 16.78
CA ALA A 185 -5.96 13.97 16.33
C ALA A 185 -7.36 14.62 16.25
N ASP A 186 -8.43 13.84 16.18
CA ASP A 186 -9.82 14.31 16.15
C ASP A 186 -10.67 13.93 17.38
N ASP A 187 -10.06 13.32 18.40
CA ASP A 187 -10.67 12.94 19.69
C ASP A 187 -11.81 11.91 19.56
N ASP A 188 -11.74 11.01 18.57
CA ASP A 188 -12.76 9.98 18.30
C ASP A 188 -12.48 8.64 19.02
N GLY A 189 -11.29 8.50 19.62
CA GLY A 189 -10.84 7.32 20.35
C GLY A 189 -10.13 6.26 19.49
N GLN A 190 -9.93 6.51 18.19
CA GLN A 190 -8.99 5.78 17.35
C GLN A 190 -7.61 6.44 17.44
N THR A 191 -6.57 5.64 17.24
CA THR A 191 -5.22 6.19 17.20
C THR A 191 -4.81 6.53 15.78
N ASP A 192 -4.03 7.60 15.57
CA ASP A 192 -3.61 8.05 14.23
C ASP A 192 -2.95 6.92 13.41
N ASP A 193 -2.19 6.03 14.07
CA ASP A 193 -1.60 4.84 13.46
C ASP A 193 -2.64 3.76 13.15
N GLY A 194 -3.61 3.56 14.04
CA GLY A 194 -4.78 2.70 13.81
C GLY A 194 -5.58 3.15 12.59
N GLU A 195 -5.69 4.46 12.40
CA GLU A 195 -6.38 5.07 11.28
C GLU A 195 -5.64 4.92 9.95
N PHE A 196 -4.31 5.02 9.96
CA PHE A 196 -3.50 4.60 8.82
C PHE A 196 -3.79 3.13 8.44
N PHE A 197 -3.84 2.21 9.40
CA PHE A 197 -4.19 0.82 9.12
C PHE A 197 -5.62 0.67 8.57
N ALA A 198 -6.56 1.49 9.05
CA ALA A 198 -7.96 1.45 8.65
C ALA A 198 -8.28 2.19 7.34
N ASP A 199 -7.38 3.06 6.86
CA ASP A 199 -7.63 4.04 5.79
C ASP A 199 -8.71 5.07 6.13
N THR A 200 -8.84 5.39 7.40
CA THR A 200 -9.74 6.43 7.91
C THR A 200 -9.10 7.81 7.84
N ASP A 201 -9.85 8.83 8.22
CA ASP A 201 -9.39 10.21 8.19
C ASP A 201 -9.15 10.74 9.60
N PRO A 202 -7.88 10.91 10.02
CA PRO A 202 -7.53 11.29 11.40
C PRO A 202 -7.88 12.74 11.78
N LEU A 203 -8.73 13.38 10.98
CA LEU A 203 -9.21 14.73 11.16
C LEU A 203 -10.75 14.80 11.04
N ASP A 204 -11.43 13.64 10.97
CA ASP A 204 -12.88 13.49 10.81
C ASP A 204 -13.40 12.42 11.77
N ASP A 205 -13.92 12.87 12.92
CA ASP A 205 -14.47 12.05 14.00
C ASP A 205 -15.66 11.14 13.58
N GLY A 206 -16.17 11.32 12.36
CA GLY A 206 -17.19 10.46 11.75
C GLY A 206 -16.64 9.33 10.88
N ASP A 207 -15.35 9.30 10.58
CA ASP A 207 -14.72 8.36 9.67
C ASP A 207 -13.90 7.31 10.42
N LEU A 208 -14.53 6.37 11.14
CA LEU A 208 -13.82 5.38 11.95
C LEU A 208 -14.09 3.93 11.57
N LEU A 209 -13.20 3.01 11.97
CA LEU A 209 -13.45 1.57 11.95
C LEU A 209 -14.21 1.13 13.20
N GLU A 210 -15.51 0.93 13.07
CA GLU A 210 -16.39 0.59 14.20
C GLU A 210 -17.36 -0.55 13.89
N ILE A 211 -17.72 -1.30 14.94
CA ILE A 211 -18.82 -2.26 14.88
C ILE A 211 -20.13 -1.49 15.05
N THR A 212 -20.90 -1.37 13.97
CA THR A 212 -22.16 -0.63 13.93
C THR A 212 -23.38 -1.48 14.27
N ALA A 213 -23.29 -2.80 14.13
CA ALA A 213 -24.37 -3.70 14.52
C ALA A 213 -23.88 -5.07 14.96
N LEU A 214 -24.57 -5.64 15.95
CA LEU A 214 -24.41 -7.03 16.38
C LEU A 214 -25.80 -7.64 16.52
N SER A 215 -26.06 -8.73 15.80
CA SER A 215 -27.27 -9.53 15.97
C SER A 215 -26.93 -10.99 16.26
N ARG A 216 -27.64 -11.58 17.23
CA ARG A 216 -27.43 -12.95 17.68
C ARG A 216 -28.63 -13.79 17.28
N SER A 217 -28.41 -14.85 16.50
CA SER A 217 -29.45 -15.79 16.10
C SER A 217 -28.85 -17.19 16.13
N ASP A 218 -29.16 -18.00 17.13
CA ASP A 218 -28.61 -19.36 17.27
C ASP A 218 -28.67 -20.14 15.93
N PRO A 219 -27.54 -20.69 15.42
CA PRO A 219 -26.18 -20.75 16.00
C PRO A 219 -25.20 -19.68 15.46
N THR A 220 -25.69 -18.59 14.88
CA THR A 220 -24.90 -17.59 14.14
C THR A 220 -25.02 -16.18 14.74
N ASN A 221 -23.88 -15.56 15.00
CA ASN A 221 -23.82 -14.13 15.29
C ASN A 221 -23.45 -13.39 14.00
N ARG A 222 -24.15 -12.30 13.69
CA ARG A 222 -23.81 -11.39 12.61
C ARG A 222 -23.26 -10.10 13.18
N VAL A 223 -22.03 -9.77 12.80
CA VAL A 223 -21.32 -8.55 13.20
C VAL A 223 -21.19 -7.69 11.97
N THR A 224 -21.60 -6.43 12.05
CA THR A 224 -21.46 -5.45 10.97
C THR A 224 -20.52 -4.34 11.43
N TRP A 225 -19.58 -3.97 10.56
CA TRP A 225 -18.64 -2.87 10.81
C TRP A 225 -18.46 -2.00 9.58
N THR A 226 -17.98 -0.78 9.77
CA THR A 226 -17.61 0.16 8.69
C THR A 226 -16.39 -0.34 7.92
N VAL A 227 -16.30 -0.05 6.63
CA VAL A 227 -15.19 -0.49 5.77
C VAL A 227 -14.75 0.56 4.77
N LYS A 228 -13.48 0.48 4.39
CA LYS A 228 -12.83 1.21 3.30
C LYS A 228 -12.54 0.26 2.15
N PRO A 229 -12.79 0.68 0.90
CA PRO A 229 -12.59 -0.19 -0.26
C PRO A 229 -11.11 -0.52 -0.53
N THR A 230 -10.19 0.21 0.10
CA THR A 230 -8.73 0.10 -0.02
C THR A 230 -8.11 -0.93 0.94
N ARG A 231 -8.88 -1.49 1.87
CA ARG A 231 -8.43 -2.44 2.89
C ARG A 231 -9.13 -3.78 2.76
N PHE A 232 -8.51 -4.82 3.30
CA PHE A 232 -9.17 -6.07 3.65
C PHE A 232 -9.50 -6.09 5.13
N TYR A 233 -10.29 -7.07 5.56
CA TYR A 233 -10.72 -7.17 6.96
C TYR A 233 -10.58 -8.59 7.50
N ARG A 234 -10.22 -8.68 8.78
CA ARG A 234 -10.37 -9.90 9.57
C ARG A 234 -11.27 -9.60 10.75
N LEU A 235 -12.17 -10.53 11.05
CA LEU A 235 -13.00 -10.47 12.24
C LEU A 235 -12.39 -11.40 13.29
N ASP A 236 -11.94 -10.84 14.40
CA ASP A 236 -11.48 -11.61 15.54
C ASP A 236 -12.60 -11.75 16.57
N GLN A 237 -12.49 -12.79 17.38
CA GLN A 237 -13.38 -13.06 18.49
C GLN A 237 -12.61 -13.46 19.75
N ALA A 238 -13.18 -13.15 20.91
CA ALA A 238 -12.71 -13.61 22.21
C ALA A 238 -13.86 -14.12 23.09
N SER A 239 -13.54 -15.03 24.01
CA SER A 239 -14.52 -15.66 24.92
C SER A 239 -14.81 -14.83 26.17
N ILE A 240 -14.04 -13.76 26.41
CA ILE A 240 -14.19 -12.83 27.54
C ILE A 240 -14.00 -11.39 27.06
N PRO A 241 -14.64 -10.39 27.69
CA PRO A 241 -14.32 -8.99 27.51
C PRO A 241 -13.05 -8.59 28.30
N GLY A 242 -12.48 -7.43 27.96
CA GLY A 242 -11.41 -6.77 28.71
C GLY A 242 -9.99 -7.10 28.25
N ASP A 243 -9.01 -6.46 28.89
CA ASP A 243 -7.61 -6.40 28.43
C ASP A 243 -6.88 -7.75 28.37
N ASN A 244 -7.36 -8.75 29.14
CA ASN A 244 -6.82 -10.11 29.13
C ASN A 244 -7.50 -11.03 28.10
N ALA A 245 -8.34 -10.48 27.22
CA ALA A 245 -9.00 -11.24 26.17
C ALA A 245 -7.97 -11.81 25.18
N VAL A 246 -7.99 -13.13 25.03
CA VAL A 246 -7.22 -13.80 23.97
C VAL A 246 -8.04 -13.73 22.69
N TRP A 247 -7.59 -12.90 21.75
CA TRP A 247 -8.21 -12.74 20.45
C TRP A 247 -7.77 -13.86 19.50
N THR A 248 -8.74 -14.42 18.77
CA THR A 248 -8.52 -15.46 17.76
C THR A 248 -9.34 -15.15 16.53
N ASP A 249 -8.88 -15.60 15.36
CA ASP A 249 -9.64 -15.49 14.13
C ASP A 249 -11.04 -16.11 14.31
N SER A 250 -12.08 -15.40 13.88
CA SER A 250 -13.45 -15.91 13.85
C SER A 250 -13.64 -17.11 12.91
N GLY A 251 -12.66 -17.37 12.05
CA GLY A 251 -12.70 -18.42 11.03
C GLY A 251 -13.28 -17.95 9.70
N LEU A 252 -13.59 -16.66 9.59
CA LEU A 252 -14.01 -16.03 8.32
C LEU A 252 -12.83 -15.75 7.39
N GLY A 253 -11.60 -15.78 7.91
CA GLY A 253 -10.40 -15.50 7.14
C GLY A 253 -10.32 -14.03 6.69
N LEU A 254 -9.65 -13.79 5.56
CA LEU A 254 -9.50 -12.46 4.99
C LEU A 254 -10.72 -12.11 4.14
N LEU A 255 -11.38 -11.01 4.48
CA LEU A 255 -12.61 -10.54 3.85
C LEU A 255 -12.36 -9.31 2.98
N SER A 256 -12.96 -9.29 1.80
CA SER A 256 -13.02 -8.10 0.94
C SER A 256 -14.16 -7.17 1.40
N PRO A 257 -13.97 -5.84 1.37
CA PRO A 257 -14.95 -4.86 1.86
C PRO A 257 -16.26 -4.83 1.07
N GLY A 258 -16.26 -5.34 -0.17
CA GLY A 258 -17.41 -5.19 -1.06
C GLY A 258 -17.58 -3.75 -1.56
N ALA A 259 -18.78 -3.41 -2.03
CA ALA A 259 -19.09 -2.09 -2.62
C ALA A 259 -19.79 -1.12 -1.65
N GLY A 260 -20.23 -1.60 -0.49
CA GLY A 260 -20.96 -0.81 0.50
C GLY A 260 -20.04 -0.19 1.55
N PRO A 261 -20.57 0.73 2.39
CA PRO A 261 -19.81 1.35 3.48
C PRO A 261 -19.63 0.44 4.69
N THR A 262 -20.30 -0.73 4.69
CA THR A 262 -20.23 -1.70 5.78
C THR A 262 -20.10 -3.12 5.24
N LEU A 263 -19.52 -3.98 6.06
CA LEU A 263 -19.40 -5.41 5.82
C LEU A 263 -20.01 -6.18 7.00
N THR A 264 -20.74 -7.26 6.71
CA THR A 264 -21.31 -8.14 7.73
C THR A 264 -20.63 -9.51 7.71
N GLY A 265 -19.97 -9.87 8.80
CA GLY A 265 -19.43 -11.21 9.06
C GLY A 265 -20.43 -12.09 9.81
N ALA A 266 -20.69 -13.29 9.31
CA ALA A 266 -21.57 -14.28 9.93
C ALA A 266 -20.76 -15.38 10.62
N VAL A 267 -20.56 -15.26 11.93
CA VAL A 267 -19.73 -16.18 12.71
C VAL A 267 -20.60 -17.28 13.30
N THR A 268 -20.27 -18.53 13.01
CA THR A 268 -20.89 -19.68 13.68
C THR A 268 -20.37 -19.73 15.12
N ALA A 269 -21.24 -19.48 16.08
CA ALA A 269 -20.92 -19.48 17.49
C ALA A 269 -21.70 -20.61 18.17
N ALA A 270 -20.98 -21.67 18.57
CA ALA A 270 -21.53 -22.65 19.51
C ALA A 270 -22.07 -21.92 20.76
N SER A 271 -23.12 -22.46 21.38
CA SER A 271 -23.89 -21.83 22.48
C SER A 271 -22.97 -21.26 23.58
N ALA A 272 -22.57 -20.01 23.42
CA ALA A 272 -21.68 -19.28 24.30
C ALA A 272 -22.47 -18.15 24.96
N THR A 273 -22.34 -18.03 26.28
CA THR A 273 -22.98 -16.98 27.06
C THR A 273 -22.34 -15.62 26.81
N VAL A 274 -21.03 -15.60 26.51
CA VAL A 274 -20.25 -14.39 26.21
C VAL A 274 -19.41 -14.60 24.96
N ARG A 275 -19.44 -13.59 24.09
CA ARG A 275 -18.57 -13.48 22.91
C ARG A 275 -18.40 -12.01 22.59
N VAL A 276 -17.15 -11.57 22.43
CA VAL A 276 -16.82 -10.23 21.94
C VAL A 276 -16.12 -10.33 20.60
N TYR A 277 -16.25 -9.28 19.80
CA TYR A 277 -15.76 -9.20 18.44
C TYR A 277 -14.95 -7.93 18.23
N ARG A 278 -13.96 -7.98 17.35
CA ARG A 278 -13.22 -6.83 16.84
C ARG A 278 -12.98 -7.01 15.35
N ALA A 279 -13.28 -6.00 14.57
CA ALA A 279 -12.88 -5.94 13.17
C ALA A 279 -11.48 -5.33 13.10
N ASN A 280 -10.57 -5.94 12.35
CA ASN A 280 -9.25 -5.40 12.07
C ASN A 280 -9.13 -5.13 10.58
N ALA A 281 -8.76 -3.91 10.21
CA ALA A 281 -8.35 -3.62 8.85
C ALA A 281 -6.98 -4.23 8.56
N VAL A 282 -6.77 -4.63 7.30
CA VAL A 282 -5.55 -5.24 6.81
C VAL A 282 -5.17 -4.53 5.52
N ILE A 283 -4.01 -3.87 5.53
CA ILE A 283 -3.42 -3.27 4.33
C ILE A 283 -3.13 -4.41 3.33
N PRO A 284 -3.45 -4.25 2.03
CA PRO A 284 -3.09 -5.22 1.02
C PRO A 284 -1.59 -5.49 0.98
N LEU A 285 -1.20 -6.77 0.96
CA LEU A 285 0.19 -7.21 0.80
C LEU A 285 1.16 -6.49 1.78
N THR A 286 0.81 -6.43 3.07
CA THR A 286 1.67 -5.87 4.12
C THR A 286 3.09 -6.50 4.11
N PRO A 287 4.18 -5.69 4.26
CA PRO A 287 5.56 -6.17 4.36
C PRO A 287 5.88 -7.08 5.55
#